data_AF-A0A6I6A747-F1
#
_entry.id   AF-A0A6I6A747-F1
#
_cell.length_a   1.000
_cell.length_b   1.000
_cell.length_c   1.000
_cell.angle_alpha   90.00
_cell.angle_beta   90.00
_cell.angle_gamma   90.00
#
_symmetry.space_group_name_H-M   'P 1'
#
loop_
_entity.id
_entity.type
_entity.pdbx_description
1 polymer ?
#
loop_
_entity_poly.entity_id
_entity_poly.type
_entity_poly.pdbx_seq_one_letter_code
_entity_poly.pdbx_strand_id
1 'polypeptide(L)'
;MTGKPFRDVNGPLPVERDFDPHEGDLDALVAWENFGGLTLKEAYQRFQENPFVYQEDFMWMGGKAFAYYFPVLERYLLVTPVWGADEEAEWCQVYGLGAAIQFQFSDDCLPEVRELVPRVLPLVAQVKESIEAYVDSGHPYYSDPEMQQHVIREWNELETHLQQFQNK
;
A
#
# COMPACT_ATOMS: atom_id res chain seq x y z
N MET A 1 5.83 -5.85 19.97
CA MET A 1 4.37 -5.64 19.86
C MET A 1 4.06 -4.15 20.01
N THR A 2 4.13 -3.38 18.93
CA THR A 2 3.76 -1.94 18.94
C THR A 2 2.24 -1.83 18.80
N GLY A 3 1.54 -1.93 19.93
CA GLY A 3 0.08 -1.86 20.04
C GLY A 3 -0.54 -0.46 19.82
N LYS A 4 0.01 0.36 18.90
CA LYS A 4 -0.71 1.58 18.50
C LYS A 4 -2.02 1.17 17.83
N PRO A 5 -3.19 1.71 18.21
CA PRO A 5 -4.43 1.44 17.49
C PRO A 5 -4.32 1.96 16.04
N PHE A 6 -5.06 1.36 15.11
CA PHE A 6 -5.25 1.97 13.80
C PHE A 6 -5.87 3.36 13.98
N ARG A 7 -5.59 4.28 13.07
CA ARG A 7 -6.40 5.51 12.99
C ARG A 7 -7.85 5.08 12.82
N ASP A 8 -8.74 5.59 13.67
CA ASP A 8 -10.15 5.20 13.66
C ASP A 8 -10.75 5.47 12.28
N VAL A 9 -11.10 4.41 11.57
CA VAL A 9 -11.99 4.50 10.41
C VAL A 9 -13.40 4.44 10.96
N ASN A 10 -14.10 5.58 10.92
CA ASN A 10 -15.50 5.65 11.31
C ASN A 10 -16.35 5.18 10.13
N GLY A 11 -16.88 3.96 10.19
CA GLY A 11 -17.77 3.43 9.17
C GLY A 11 -18.10 1.96 9.35
N PRO A 12 -19.17 1.47 8.70
CA PRO A 12 -19.43 0.03 8.61
C PRO A 12 -18.31 -0.67 7.83
N LEU A 13 -18.17 -1.98 8.04
CA LEU A 13 -17.30 -2.81 7.21
C LEU A 13 -17.73 -2.68 5.73
N PRO A 14 -16.78 -2.58 4.79
CA PRO A 14 -17.10 -2.63 3.36
C PRO A 14 -17.81 -3.95 3.03
N VAL A 15 -18.82 -3.87 2.18
CA VAL A 15 -19.51 -5.03 1.62
C VAL A 15 -18.92 -5.41 0.26
N GLU A 16 -19.28 -6.57 -0.28
CA GLU A 16 -18.77 -7.07 -1.58
C GLU A 16 -18.86 -6.02 -2.70
N ARG A 17 -19.97 -5.28 -2.78
CA ARG A 17 -20.17 -4.22 -3.78
C ARG A 17 -19.22 -3.01 -3.60
N ASP A 18 -18.64 -2.83 -2.42
CA ASP A 18 -17.64 -1.80 -2.18
C ASP A 18 -16.25 -2.21 -2.74
N PHE A 19 -16.04 -3.51 -2.98
CA PHE A 19 -14.87 -4.06 -3.66
C PHE A 19 -15.08 -4.12 -5.17
N ASP A 20 -16.22 -4.63 -5.63
CA ASP A 20 -16.55 -4.71 -7.06
C ASP A 20 -17.81 -3.87 -7.39
N PRO A 21 -17.65 -2.57 -7.66
CA PRO A 21 -18.79 -1.69 -7.92
C PRO A 21 -19.43 -1.91 -9.30
N HIS A 22 -18.71 -2.54 -10.24
CA HIS A 22 -19.15 -2.71 -11.63
C HIS A 22 -19.60 -4.14 -11.97
N GLU A 23 -19.43 -5.08 -11.04
CA GLU A 23 -19.83 -6.49 -11.13
C GLU A 23 -19.12 -7.25 -12.26
N GLY A 24 -18.22 -8.16 -11.88
CA GLY A 24 -17.51 -9.07 -12.78
C GLY A 24 -16.00 -8.85 -12.87
N ASP A 25 -15.42 -8.06 -11.97
CA ASP A 25 -13.96 -7.93 -11.87
C ASP A 25 -13.39 -9.07 -11.02
N LEU A 26 -12.61 -9.96 -11.66
CA LEU A 26 -12.04 -11.14 -11.00
C LEU A 26 -11.04 -10.76 -9.90
N ASP A 27 -10.27 -9.70 -10.10
CA ASP A 27 -9.25 -9.27 -9.14
C ASP A 27 -9.93 -8.62 -7.92
N ALA A 28 -11.01 -7.87 -8.14
CA ALA A 28 -11.83 -7.33 -7.06
C ALA A 28 -12.53 -8.42 -6.22
N LEU A 29 -12.97 -9.51 -6.87
CA LEU A 29 -13.56 -10.66 -6.17
C LEU A 29 -12.53 -11.40 -5.31
N VAL A 30 -11.31 -11.58 -5.80
CA VAL A 30 -10.21 -12.16 -5.00
C VAL A 30 -9.89 -11.25 -3.80
N ALA A 31 -9.85 -9.93 -3.99
CA ALA A 31 -9.67 -8.99 -2.89
C ALA A 31 -10.79 -9.09 -1.84
N TRP A 32 -12.04 -9.32 -2.27
CA TRP A 32 -13.16 -9.59 -1.36
C TRP A 32 -12.99 -10.91 -0.60
N GLU A 33 -12.55 -11.98 -1.25
CA GLU A 33 -12.29 -13.26 -0.55
C GLU A 33 -11.19 -13.12 0.51
N ASN A 34 -10.16 -12.33 0.22
CA ASN A 34 -9.02 -12.15 1.11
C ASN A 34 -9.30 -11.18 2.26
N PHE A 35 -10.04 -10.09 2.02
CA PHE A 35 -10.22 -9.00 3.00
C PHE A 35 -11.67 -8.73 3.41
N GLY A 36 -12.65 -9.24 2.68
CA GLY A 36 -14.07 -9.01 2.93
C GLY A 36 -14.51 -9.35 4.34
N GLY A 37 -15.17 -8.40 5.02
CA GLY A 37 -15.66 -8.58 6.38
C GLY A 37 -14.59 -8.59 7.48
N LEU A 38 -13.30 -8.43 7.15
CA LEU A 38 -12.24 -8.35 8.15
C LEU A 38 -12.21 -6.97 8.82
N THR A 39 -12.00 -6.93 10.13
CA THR A 39 -11.61 -5.69 10.80
C THR A 39 -10.21 -5.26 10.35
N LEU A 40 -9.85 -3.98 10.51
CA LEU A 40 -8.49 -3.49 10.20
C LEU A 40 -7.37 -4.30 10.86
N LYS A 41 -7.63 -4.81 12.07
CA LYS A 41 -6.68 -5.66 12.79
C LYS A 41 -6.50 -7.01 12.09
N GLU A 42 -7.60 -7.66 11.72
CA GLU A 42 -7.57 -8.95 11.02
C GLU A 42 -7.00 -8.80 9.61
N ALA A 43 -7.40 -7.75 8.89
CA ALA A 43 -6.87 -7.40 7.57
C ALA A 43 -5.35 -7.14 7.63
N TYR A 44 -4.86 -6.47 8.66
CA TYR A 44 -3.41 -6.29 8.82
C TYR A 44 -2.68 -7.59 9.13
N GLN A 45 -3.26 -8.46 9.97
CA GLN A 45 -2.69 -9.79 10.20
C GLN A 45 -2.63 -10.60 8.90
N ARG A 46 -3.71 -10.59 8.11
CA ARG A 46 -3.77 -11.22 6.78
C ARG A 46 -2.71 -10.67 5.86
N PHE A 47 -2.62 -9.34 5.72
CA PHE A 47 -1.63 -8.69 4.87
C PHE A 47 -0.18 -9.08 5.24
N GLN A 48 0.13 -9.19 6.54
CA GLN A 48 1.44 -9.59 7.02
C GLN A 48 1.81 -11.05 6.72
N GLU A 49 0.86 -11.92 6.41
CA GLU A 49 1.16 -13.31 6.05
C GLU A 49 1.94 -13.38 4.73
N ASN A 50 1.60 -12.53 3.76
CA ASN A 50 2.33 -12.42 2.50
C ASN A 50 2.06 -11.07 1.79
N PRO A 51 2.76 -9.99 2.17
CA PRO A 51 2.54 -8.66 1.59
C PRO A 51 2.69 -8.62 0.07
N PHE A 52 3.61 -9.42 -0.47
CA PHE A 52 3.86 -9.50 -1.91
C PHE A 52 2.67 -10.08 -2.69
N VAL A 53 1.95 -11.03 -2.10
CA VAL A 53 0.72 -11.59 -2.71
C VAL A 53 -0.45 -10.63 -2.53
N TYR A 54 -0.62 -10.07 -1.34
CA TYR A 54 -1.82 -9.29 -1.02
C TYR A 54 -1.76 -7.83 -1.48
N GLN A 55 -0.63 -7.32 -1.98
CA GLN A 55 -0.56 -5.95 -2.50
C GLN A 55 -1.45 -5.72 -3.71
N GLU A 56 -1.62 -6.72 -4.58
CA GLU A 56 -2.48 -6.61 -5.76
C GLU A 56 -3.95 -6.49 -5.36
N ASP A 57 -4.37 -7.12 -4.26
CA ASP A 57 -5.73 -6.95 -3.73
C ASP A 57 -6.00 -5.47 -3.38
N PHE A 58 -5.01 -4.74 -2.86
CA PHE A 58 -5.13 -3.29 -2.61
C PHE A 58 -5.11 -2.47 -3.89
N MET A 59 -4.44 -2.96 -4.94
CA MET A 59 -4.42 -2.33 -6.26
C MET A 59 -5.78 -2.43 -6.92
N TRP A 60 -6.42 -3.60 -6.88
CA TRP A 60 -7.63 -3.89 -7.64
C TRP A 60 -8.94 -3.78 -6.84
N MET A 61 -8.88 -3.72 -5.50
CA MET A 61 -10.11 -3.49 -4.73
C MET A 61 -10.76 -2.14 -5.06
N GLY A 62 -12.09 -2.12 -5.04
CA GLY A 62 -12.86 -0.90 -5.27
C GLY A 62 -12.49 0.22 -4.29
N GLY A 63 -12.53 1.47 -4.76
CA GLY A 63 -12.02 2.63 -4.03
C GLY A 63 -12.65 2.83 -2.64
N LYS A 64 -13.89 2.39 -2.43
CA LYS A 64 -14.55 2.47 -1.12
C LYS A 64 -14.00 1.43 -0.14
N ALA A 65 -13.75 0.20 -0.59
CA ALA A 65 -13.03 -0.79 0.19
C ALA A 65 -11.58 -0.35 0.44
N PHE A 66 -10.90 0.18 -0.59
CA PHE A 66 -9.54 0.72 -0.45
C PHE A 66 -9.46 1.80 0.61
N ALA A 67 -10.36 2.80 0.60
CA ALA A 67 -10.34 3.86 1.59
C ALA A 67 -10.55 3.36 3.03
N TYR A 68 -11.36 2.31 3.20
CA TYR A 68 -11.51 1.64 4.48
C TYR A 68 -10.23 0.90 4.89
N TYR A 69 -9.64 0.09 4.01
CA TYR A 69 -8.49 -0.77 4.35
C TYR A 69 -7.12 -0.09 4.24
N PHE A 70 -7.00 1.09 3.65
CA PHE A 70 -5.75 1.86 3.54
C PHE A 70 -4.94 1.97 4.85
N PRO A 71 -5.53 2.10 6.06
CA PRO A 71 -4.78 2.06 7.31
C PRO A 71 -3.91 0.81 7.51
N VAL A 72 -4.22 -0.30 6.84
CA VAL A 72 -3.39 -1.51 6.79
C VAL A 72 -2.04 -1.20 6.13
N LEU A 73 -2.06 -0.63 4.93
CA LEU A 73 -0.86 -0.22 4.20
C LEU A 73 -0.12 0.90 4.94
N GLU A 74 -0.84 1.91 5.42
CA GLU A 74 -0.26 3.01 6.22
C GLU A 74 0.51 2.46 7.41
N ARG A 75 -0.10 1.57 8.19
CA ARG A 75 0.56 0.94 9.33
C ARG A 75 1.76 0.11 8.88
N TYR A 76 1.61 -0.71 7.84
CA TYR A 76 2.67 -1.57 7.34
C TYR A 76 3.91 -0.75 6.96
N LEU A 77 3.74 0.32 6.17
CA LEU A 77 4.81 1.22 5.75
C LEU A 77 5.46 1.97 6.93
N LEU A 78 4.68 2.28 7.98
CA LEU A 78 5.20 2.98 9.16
C LEU A 78 6.06 2.10 10.06
N VAL A 79 5.81 0.78 10.12
CA VAL A 79 6.43 -0.10 11.13
C VAL A 79 7.32 -1.19 10.54
N THR A 80 7.23 -1.44 9.24
CA THR A 80 8.03 -2.43 8.54
C THR A 80 9.25 -1.74 7.95
N PRO A 81 10.46 -2.25 8.16
CA PRO A 81 11.63 -1.72 7.46
C PRO A 81 11.44 -1.89 5.95
N VAL A 82 11.93 -0.93 5.17
CA VAL A 82 11.88 -0.98 3.69
C VAL A 82 12.52 -2.26 3.15
N TRP A 83 13.54 -2.78 3.84
CA TRP A 83 14.26 -3.98 3.49
C TRP A 83 14.13 -5.03 4.60
N GLY A 84 13.94 -6.29 4.22
CA GLY A 84 13.96 -7.44 5.12
C GLY A 84 14.90 -8.53 4.61
N ALA A 85 15.36 -9.40 5.51
CA ALA A 85 16.16 -10.57 5.17
C ALA A 85 15.31 -11.83 5.31
N ASP A 86 15.37 -12.72 4.32
CA ASP A 86 14.78 -14.06 4.37
C ASP A 86 15.77 -15.10 3.85
N GLU A 87 15.94 -16.17 4.63
CA GLU A 87 16.77 -17.38 4.52
C GLU A 87 18.20 -17.27 3.94
N GLU A 88 18.51 -16.36 3.03
CA GLU A 88 19.83 -16.02 2.46
C GLU A 88 19.83 -14.73 1.61
N ALA A 89 18.71 -14.00 1.47
CA ALA A 89 18.56 -12.86 0.57
C ALA A 89 17.85 -11.66 1.21
N GLU A 90 18.21 -10.46 0.75
CA GLU A 90 17.55 -9.21 1.13
C GLU A 90 16.51 -8.80 0.08
N TRP A 91 15.30 -8.48 0.55
CA TRP A 91 14.15 -8.19 -0.29
C TRP A 91 13.51 -6.84 0.07
N CYS A 92 13.01 -6.15 -0.95
CA CYS A 92 12.26 -4.91 -0.78
C CYS A 92 10.85 -5.23 -0.27
N GLN A 93 10.57 -4.88 0.98
CA GLN A 93 9.23 -5.06 1.59
C GLN A 93 8.20 -4.08 1.00
N VAL A 94 8.66 -3.03 0.31
CA VAL A 94 7.81 -1.95 -0.23
C VAL A 94 7.75 -1.95 -1.76
N TYR A 95 8.29 -2.99 -2.40
CA TYR A 95 8.19 -3.17 -3.85
C TYR A 95 6.74 -3.42 -4.25
N GLY A 96 6.22 -2.69 -5.26
CA GLY A 96 4.86 -2.83 -5.75
C GLY A 96 3.80 -2.07 -4.94
N LEU A 97 4.06 -1.69 -3.69
CA LEU A 97 3.09 -0.97 -2.84
C LEU A 97 2.84 0.46 -3.32
N GLY A 98 3.85 1.15 -3.82
CA GLY A 98 3.70 2.47 -4.43
C GLY A 98 2.83 2.42 -5.69
N ALA A 99 3.02 1.40 -6.54
CA ALA A 99 2.20 1.17 -7.72
C ALA A 99 0.74 0.83 -7.36
N ALA A 100 0.55 -0.06 -6.39
CA ALA A 100 -0.77 -0.44 -5.89
C ALA A 100 -1.53 0.77 -5.33
N ILE A 101 -0.86 1.61 -4.53
CA ILE A 101 -1.44 2.85 -4.01
C ILE A 101 -1.74 3.82 -5.16
N GLN A 102 -0.81 4.03 -6.09
CA GLN A 102 -0.98 4.97 -7.22
C GLN A 102 -2.21 4.63 -8.06
N PHE A 103 -2.45 3.33 -8.31
CA PHE A 103 -3.56 2.85 -9.13
C PHE A 103 -4.93 3.32 -8.62
N GLN A 104 -5.08 3.44 -7.30
CA GLN A 104 -6.32 3.88 -6.66
C GLN A 104 -6.61 5.37 -6.87
N PHE A 105 -5.59 6.17 -7.18
CA PHE A 105 -5.73 7.61 -7.44
C PHE A 105 -5.97 7.90 -8.93
N SER A 106 -6.95 7.27 -9.58
CA SER A 106 -7.33 7.68 -10.95
C SER A 106 -7.94 9.10 -10.98
N ASP A 107 -8.06 9.71 -12.17
CA ASP A 107 -8.71 11.03 -12.32
C ASP A 107 -10.14 11.06 -11.77
N ASP A 108 -10.85 9.92 -11.88
CA ASP A 108 -12.22 9.71 -11.43
C ASP A 108 -12.29 8.99 -10.06
N CYS A 109 -11.20 9.01 -9.27
CA CYS A 109 -11.19 8.37 -7.96
C CYS A 109 -12.27 8.95 -7.02
N LEU A 110 -12.80 8.09 -6.15
CA LEU A 110 -13.82 8.47 -5.18
C LEU A 110 -13.30 9.56 -4.21
N PRO A 111 -14.16 10.46 -3.71
CA PRO A 111 -13.76 11.50 -2.77
C PRO A 111 -13.01 10.96 -1.54
N GLU A 112 -13.44 9.82 -1.00
CA GLU A 112 -12.83 9.19 0.17
C GLU A 112 -11.40 8.69 -0.11
N VAL A 113 -11.11 8.28 -1.36
CA VAL A 113 -9.74 7.94 -1.79
C VAL A 113 -8.91 9.20 -1.91
N ARG A 114 -9.45 10.25 -2.52
CA ARG A 114 -8.77 11.55 -2.65
C ARG A 114 -8.43 12.16 -1.29
N GLU A 115 -9.27 11.98 -0.29
CA GLU A 115 -9.00 12.43 1.10
C GLU A 115 -7.79 11.74 1.76
N LEU A 116 -7.29 10.64 1.18
CA LEU A 116 -6.08 9.96 1.67
C LEU A 116 -4.78 10.62 1.22
N VAL A 117 -4.77 11.50 0.21
CA VAL A 117 -3.55 12.20 -0.27
C VAL A 117 -2.68 12.76 0.86
N PRO A 118 -3.20 13.55 1.83
CA PRO A 118 -2.39 14.07 2.93
C PRO A 118 -1.85 12.99 3.88
N ARG A 119 -2.35 11.75 3.82
CA ARG A 119 -1.84 10.60 4.57
C ARG A 119 -0.79 9.83 3.78
N VAL A 120 -0.95 9.73 2.46
CA VAL A 120 -0.01 9.00 1.59
C VAL A 120 1.31 9.77 1.43
N LEU A 121 1.27 11.09 1.22
CA LEU A 121 2.48 11.88 0.96
C LEU A 121 3.57 11.75 2.05
N PRO A 122 3.26 11.83 3.36
CA PRO A 122 4.26 11.58 4.39
C PRO A 122 4.85 10.17 4.36
N LEU A 123 4.07 9.15 3.95
CA LEU A 123 4.57 7.77 3.81
C LEU A 123 5.54 7.67 2.64
N VAL A 124 5.24 8.32 1.52
CA VAL A 124 6.14 8.37 0.35
C VAL A 124 7.48 8.99 0.75
N ALA A 125 7.46 10.12 1.47
CA ALA A 125 8.68 10.76 1.96
C ALA A 125 9.47 9.81 2.87
N GLN A 126 8.81 9.17 3.85
CA GLN A 126 9.46 8.22 4.75
C GLN A 126 10.08 7.02 4.01
N VAL A 127 9.38 6.46 3.04
CA VAL A 127 9.90 5.32 2.26
C VAL A 127 11.13 5.75 1.46
N LYS A 128 11.08 6.91 0.79
CA LYS A 128 12.22 7.45 0.03
C LYS A 128 13.44 7.71 0.92
N GLU A 129 13.25 8.37 2.06
CA GLU A 129 14.32 8.59 3.05
C GLU A 129 14.93 7.27 3.54
N SER A 130 14.08 6.26 3.76
CA SER A 130 14.52 4.93 4.21
C SER A 130 15.28 4.18 3.11
N ILE A 131 14.88 4.33 1.84
CA ILE A 131 15.62 3.79 0.70
C ILE A 131 16.99 4.47 0.60
N GLU A 132 17.04 5.80 0.62
CA GLU A 132 18.29 6.58 0.55
C GLU A 132 19.26 6.20 1.67
N ALA A 133 18.79 6.16 2.92
CA ALA A 133 19.60 5.76 4.07
C ALA A 133 20.17 4.34 3.91
N TYR A 134 19.41 3.44 3.29
CA TYR A 134 19.87 2.09 2.98
C TYR A 134 20.98 2.10 1.91
N VAL A 135 20.79 2.84 0.81
CA VAL A 135 21.80 2.98 -0.24
C VAL A 135 23.11 3.50 0.34
N ASP A 136 23.03 4.55 1.15
CA ASP A 136 24.19 5.20 1.76
C ASP A 136 24.95 4.29 2.74
N SER A 137 24.27 3.28 3.32
CA SER A 137 24.90 2.32 4.22
C SER A 137 25.90 1.38 3.53
N GLY A 138 25.83 1.26 2.20
CA GLY A 138 26.70 0.37 1.42
C GLY A 138 26.49 -1.12 1.70
N HIS A 139 25.35 -1.50 2.30
CA HIS A 139 25.02 -2.90 2.56
C HIS A 139 24.98 -3.68 1.24
N PRO A 140 25.67 -4.85 1.14
CA PRO A 140 25.74 -5.61 -0.09
C PRO A 140 24.36 -6.15 -0.44
N TYR A 141 23.80 -5.56 -1.49
CA TYR A 141 22.54 -5.95 -2.09
C TYR A 141 22.67 -7.34 -2.72
N TYR A 142 21.75 -8.26 -2.39
CA TYR A 142 21.54 -9.48 -3.18
C TYR A 142 20.43 -9.34 -4.21
N SER A 143 19.74 -8.20 -4.24
CA SER A 143 18.76 -7.94 -5.28
C SER A 143 19.41 -7.29 -6.51
N ASP A 144 18.66 -7.27 -7.59
CA ASP A 144 19.09 -6.76 -8.89
C ASP A 144 19.12 -5.22 -8.87
N PRO A 145 20.20 -4.51 -9.26
CA PRO A 145 20.20 -3.05 -9.39
C PRO A 145 18.99 -2.49 -10.16
N GLU A 146 18.45 -3.27 -11.10
CA GLU A 146 17.20 -2.93 -11.81
C GLU A 146 15.99 -2.88 -10.89
N MET A 147 15.89 -3.79 -9.91
CA MET A 147 14.81 -3.81 -8.92
C MET A 147 14.87 -2.58 -8.00
N GLN A 148 16.06 -2.20 -7.54
CA GLN A 148 16.22 -0.99 -6.73
C GLN A 148 15.79 0.27 -7.49
N GLN A 149 16.25 0.41 -8.74
CA GLN A 149 15.84 1.52 -9.60
C GLN A 149 14.34 1.50 -9.88
N HIS A 150 13.74 0.32 -10.02
CA HIS A 150 12.31 0.14 -10.18
C HIS A 150 11.54 0.68 -8.97
N VAL A 151 11.91 0.27 -7.76
CA VAL A 151 11.28 0.74 -6.51
C VAL A 151 11.40 2.27 -6.40
N ILE A 152 12.59 2.82 -6.60
CA ILE A 152 12.79 4.28 -6.53
C ILE A 152 11.88 5.01 -7.54
N ARG A 153 11.80 4.50 -8.78
CA ARG A 153 10.94 5.08 -9.82
C ARG A 153 9.47 5.03 -9.41
N GLU A 154 9.00 3.88 -8.94
CA GLU A 154 7.62 3.65 -8.49
C GLU A 154 7.18 4.68 -7.43
N TRP A 155 8.00 4.90 -6.40
CA TRP A 155 7.69 5.85 -5.34
C TRP A 155 7.78 7.32 -5.80
N ASN A 156 8.66 7.64 -6.76
CA ASN A 156 8.71 8.97 -7.38
C ASN A 156 7.52 9.26 -8.29
N GLU A 157 7.06 8.26 -9.03
CA GLU A 157 5.85 8.34 -9.85
C GLU A 157 4.62 8.59 -8.97
N LEU A 158 4.46 7.81 -7.89
CA LEU A 158 3.40 8.02 -6.91
C LEU A 158 3.43 9.46 -6.33
N GLU A 159 4.59 9.96 -5.92
CA GLU A 159 4.71 11.33 -5.41
C GLU A 159 4.24 12.37 -6.43
N THR A 160 4.74 12.25 -7.66
CA THR A 160 4.42 13.17 -8.76
C THR A 160 2.93 13.12 -9.10
N HIS A 161 2.34 11.92 -9.06
CA HIS A 161 0.93 11.70 -9.30
C HIS A 161 0.06 12.36 -8.23
N LEU A 162 0.40 12.18 -6.95
CA LEU A 162 -0.35 12.76 -5.82
C LEU A 162 -0.30 14.30 -5.79
N GLN A 163 0.77 14.93 -6.29
CA GLN A 163 0.87 16.39 -6.39
C GLN A 163 -0.24 16.99 -7.27
N GLN A 164 -0.78 16.23 -8.22
CA GLN A 164 -1.89 16.68 -9.07
C GLN A 164 -3.20 16.86 -8.29
N PHE A 165 -3.34 16.15 -7.17
CA PHE A 165 -4.52 16.20 -6.29
C PHE A 165 -4.42 17.28 -5.21
N GLN A 166 -3.23 17.84 -4.95
CA GLN A 166 -3.05 18.97 -4.02
C GLN A 166 -3.41 20.33 -4.64
N ASN A 167 -3.41 20.41 -5.97
CA ASN A 167 -3.59 21.66 -6.73
C ASN A 167 -5.02 21.84 -7.28
N LYS A 168 -5.97 20.99 -6.89
CA LYS A 168 -7.39 21.03 -7.28
C LYS A 168 -8.25 21.28 -6.05
#